data_AF-A0A945TLS4-F1
#
_entry.id   AF-A0A945TLS4-F1
#
_cell.length_a   1.000
_cell.length_b   1.000
_cell.length_c   1.000
_cell.angle_alpha   90.00
_cell.angle_beta   90.00
_cell.angle_gamma   90.00
#
_symmetry.space_group_name_H-M   'P 1'
#
loop_
_entity.id
_entity.type
_entity.pdbx_description
1 polymer ?
#
loop_
_entity_poly.entity_id
_entity_poly.type
_entity_poly.pdbx_seq_one_letter_code
_entity_poly.pdbx_strand_id
1 'polypeptide(L)' 'MLKFIKEPRSIDEIIDHRFVYRPGQTGFLIDEVERRSMGLHLDRLIEKGHVNFSGGAYQVTLSLVEVS' A
#
# COMPACT_ATOMS: atom_id res chain seq x y z
N MET A 1 -4.42 -4.92 1.93
CA MET A 1 -3.81 -3.58 1.80
C MET A 1 -4.78 -2.43 2.08
N LEU A 2 -5.87 -2.23 1.32
CA LEU A 2 -6.76 -1.06 1.53
C LEU A 2 -7.24 -0.87 2.98
N LYS A 3 -7.64 -1.95 3.66
CA LYS A 3 -7.99 -1.90 5.10
C LYS A 3 -6.85 -1.39 5.98
N PHE A 4 -5.60 -1.74 5.66
CA PHE A 4 -4.40 -1.36 6.41
C PHE A 4 -4.08 0.13 6.23
N ILE A 5 -4.28 0.66 5.03
CA ILE A 5 -4.09 2.08 4.69
C ILE A 5 -5.38 2.92 4.84
N LYS A 6 -6.33 2.47 5.67
CA LYS A 6 -7.45 3.33 6.10
C LYS A 6 -6.93 4.55 6.88
N GLU A 7 -5.91 4.31 7.71
CA GLU A 7 -5.07 5.35 8.28
C GLU A 7 -3.89 5.62 7.32
N PRO A 8 -3.36 6.86 7.24
CA PRO A 8 -2.20 7.16 6.42
C PRO A 8 -0.97 6.30 6.78
N ARG A 9 -0.32 5.71 5.79
CA ARG A 9 0.90 4.88 5.97
C ARG A 9 1.99 5.24 5.00
N SER A 10 3.23 5.28 5.47
CA SER A 10 4.42 5.39 4.63
C SER A 10 4.65 4.13 3.79
N ILE A 11 5.48 4.23 2.75
CA ILE A 11 5.87 3.04 1.97
C ILE A 11 6.58 2.00 2.85
N ASP A 12 7.42 2.43 3.80
CA ASP A 12 8.20 1.51 4.63
C ASP A 12 7.30 0.72 5.59
N GLU A 13 6.28 1.35 6.18
CA GLU A 13 5.26 0.63 6.96
C GLU A 13 4.46 -0.37 6.12
N ILE A 14 4.19 -0.04 4.85
CA ILE A 14 3.50 -0.94 3.92
C ILE A 14 4.38 -2.15 3.58
N ILE A 15 5.69 -1.95 3.36
CA ILE A 15 6.63 -3.04 3.09
C ILE A 15 6.83 -3.92 4.33
N ASP A 16 6.99 -3.30 5.50
CA ASP A 16 7.16 -4.02 6.77
C ASP A 16 5.92 -4.85 7.15
N HIS A 17 4.73 -4.43 6.71
CA HIS A 17 3.50 -5.21 6.89
C HIS A 17 3.48 -6.53 6.11
N ARG A 18 4.29 -6.65 5.05
CA ARG A 18 4.43 -7.86 4.20
C ARG A 18 3.11 -8.30 3.53
N PHE A 19 2.83 -7.77 2.35
CA PHE A 19 1.66 -8.13 1.55
C PHE A 19 1.94 -9.20 0.50
N VAL A 20 3.19 -9.32 0.03
CA VAL A 20 3.58 -10.34 -0.96
C VAL A 20 4.15 -11.59 -0.30
N TYR A 21 5.07 -11.41 0.66
CA TYR A 21 5.70 -12.50 1.40
C TYR A 21 5.16 -12.61 2.83
N ARG A 22 5.50 -13.69 3.54
CA ARG A 22 5.13 -13.85 4.96
C ARG A 22 6.12 -13.11 5.87
N PRO A 23 5.67 -12.58 7.02
CA PRO A 23 6.58 -12.10 8.06
C PRO A 23 7.61 -13.17 8.44
N GLY A 24 8.89 -12.77 8.51
CA GLY A 24 10.01 -13.65 8.82
C GLY A 24 10.50 -14.54 7.66
N GLN A 25 9.87 -14.47 6.49
CA GLN A 25 10.36 -15.18 5.31
C GLN A 25 11.62 -14.51 4.76
N THR A 26 12.70 -15.28 4.64
CA THR A 26 14.00 -14.82 4.13
C THR A 26 14.34 -15.48 2.80
N GLY A 27 15.12 -14.80 1.97
CA GLY A 27 15.55 -15.32 0.66
C GLY A 27 16.12 -14.23 -0.23
N PHE A 28 16.66 -14.64 -1.38
CA PHE A 28 17.25 -13.72 -2.34
C PHE A 28 16.21 -12.72 -2.86
N LEU A 29 16.51 -11.42 -2.75
CA LEU A 29 15.71 -10.29 -3.22
C LEU A 29 14.28 -10.16 -2.68
N ILE A 30 13.91 -10.88 -1.62
CA ILE A 30 12.54 -10.84 -1.08
C ILE A 30 12.09 -9.40 -0.76
N ASP A 31 12.96 -8.61 -0.12
CA ASP A 31 12.64 -7.23 0.26
C ASP A 31 12.52 -6.31 -0.96
N GLU A 32 13.36 -6.51 -1.97
CA GLU A 32 13.32 -5.74 -3.22
C GLU A 32 12.06 -6.06 -4.03
N VAL A 33 11.69 -7.35 -4.10
CA VAL A 33 10.49 -7.79 -4.80
C VAL A 33 9.23 -7.30 -4.07
N GLU A 34 9.19 -7.34 -2.74
CA GLU A 34 8.12 -6.76 -1.94
C GLU A 34 7.98 -5.26 -2.25
N ARG A 35 9.08 -4.50 -2.15
CA ARG A 35 9.08 -3.05 -2.42
C ARG A 35 8.59 -2.71 -3.81
N ARG A 36 9.14 -3.37 -4.83
CA ARG A 36 8.76 -3.13 -6.23
C ARG A 36 7.30 -3.51 -6.49
N SER A 37 6.86 -4.65 -5.99
CA SER A 37 5.49 -5.14 -6.20
C SER A 37 4.47 -4.21 -5.55
N MET A 38 4.73 -3.77 -4.33
CA MET A 38 3.84 -2.87 -3.60
C MET A 38 3.83 -1.46 -4.19
N GLY A 39 4.98 -0.93 -4.62
CA GLY A 39 5.05 0.33 -5.36
C GLY A 39 4.17 0.30 -6.61
N LEU A 40 4.35 -0.70 -7.48
CA LEU A 40 3.53 -0.85 -8.68
C LEU A 40 2.03 -1.04 -8.37
N HIS A 41 1.70 -1.69 -7.25
CA HIS A 41 0.32 -1.85 -6.85
C HIS A 41 -0.31 -0.53 -6.40
N LEU A 42 0.42 0.25 -5.61
CA LEU A 42 0.03 1.58 -5.15
C LEU A 42 -0.19 2.54 -6.32
N ASP A 43 0.74 2.57 -7.28
CA ASP A 43 0.63 3.40 -8.48
C ASP A 43 -0.69 3.09 -9.23
N ARG A 44 -0.99 1.81 -9.45
CA ARG A 44 -2.26 1.39 -10.07
C ARG A 44 -3.50 1.78 -9.27
N LEU A 45 -3.42 1.82 -7.94
CA LEU A 45 -4.56 2.21 -7.09
C LEU A 45 -4.76 3.73 -7.10
N ILE A 46 -3.67 4.50 -7.19
CA ILE A 46 -3.68 5.95 -7.36
C ILE A 46 -4.27 6.31 -8.72
N GLU A 47 -3.81 5.67 -9.81
CA GLU A 47 -4.35 5.87 -11.16
C GLU A 47 -5.86 5.63 -11.22
N LYS A 48 -6.38 4.68 -10.44
CA LYS A 48 -7.81 4.35 -10.36
C LYS A 48 -8.58 5.21 -9.34
N GLY A 49 -7.93 6.14 -8.65
CA GLY A 49 -8.54 7.02 -7.66
C GLY A 49 -8.92 6.36 -6.32
N HIS A 50 -8.49 5.11 -6.06
CA HIS A 50 -8.81 4.40 -4.82
C HIS A 50 -7.89 4.75 -3.65
N VAL A 51 -6.70 5.28 -3.96
CA VAL A 51 -5.68 5.66 -2.98
C VAL A 51 -5.17 7.05 -3.34
N ASN A 52 -4.93 7.89 -2.33
CA ASN A 52 -4.20 9.13 -2.47
C ASN A 52 -2.81 8.98 -1.85
N PHE A 53 -1.83 9.67 -2.41
CA PHE A 53 -0.52 9.89 -1.79
C PHE A 53 -0.34 11.38 -1.46
N SER A 54 -0.20 11.70 -0.18
CA SER A 54 -0.01 13.07 0.30
C SER A 54 0.81 13.06 1.59
N GLY A 55 1.64 14.10 1.78
CA GLY A 55 2.46 14.22 3.00
C GLY A 55 3.42 13.04 3.24
N GLY A 56 3.80 12.29 2.20
CA GLY A 56 4.66 11.10 2.34
C GLY A 56 3.93 9.82 2.74
N ALA A 57 2.58 9.82 2.77
CA ALA A 57 1.78 8.68 3.18
C ALA A 57 0.68 8.35 2.16
N TYR A 58 0.34 7.07 2.09
CA TYR A 58 -0.76 6.52 1.30
C TYR A 58 -1.98 6.32 2.19
N GLN A 59 -3.15 6.71 1.68
CA GLN A 59 -4.42 6.50 2.36
C GLN A 59 -5.52 6.15 1.34
N VAL A 60 -6.50 5.33 1.73
CA VAL A 60 -7.70 5.10 0.90
C VAL A 60 -8.41 6.42 0.62
N THR A 61 -8.75 6.67 -0.63
CA THR A 61 -9.68 7.74 -0.99
C THR A 61 -11.08 7.31 -0.57
N LEU A 62 -11.62 7.93 0.48
CA LEU A 62 -13.04 7.80 0.79
C LEU A 62 -13.83 8.50 -0.31
N SER A 63 -14.52 7.75 -1.17
CA SER A 63 -15.54 8.35 -2.02
C SER A 63 -16.68 8.80 -1.11
N LEU A 64 -17.18 10.03 -1.30
CA LEU A 64 -18.37 10.58 -0.62
C LEU A 64 -19.68 9.84 -0.99
N VAL A 65 -19.61 8.60 -1.48
CA VAL A 65 -20.76 7.79 -1.90
C VAL A 65 -21.13 6.80 -0.79
N GLU A 66 -21.33 7.30 0.43
CA GLU A 66 -22.08 6.63 1.49
C GLU A 66 -23.10 7.61 2.08
N VAL A 67 -23.98 8.15 1.22
CA VAL A 67 -25.31 8.61 1.63
C VAL A 67 -26.28 8.29 0.50
N SER A 68 -26.95 7.14 0.60
CA SER A 68 -28.26 6.85 0.00
C SER A 68 -28.90 5.71 0.76
#